data_AF-A0A1I0Q272-F1
#
_entry.id   AF-A0A1I0Q272-F1
#
_cell.length_a   1.000
_cell.length_b   1.000
_cell.length_c   1.000
_cell.angle_alpha   90.00
_cell.angle_beta   90.00
_cell.angle_gamma   90.00
#
_symmetry.space_group_name_H-M   'P 1'
#
loop_
_entity.id
_entity.type
_entity.pdbx_description
1 polymer ?
#
loop_
_entity_poly.entity_id
_entity_poly.type
_entity_poly.pdbx_seq_one_letter_code
_entity_poly.pdbx_strand_id
1 'polypeptide(L)'
;MSTSEESPAETLADLRMLERLRFEVADEQFEGYSHRKQVDDGRMWVVVQTEGDRVFRIETQWANGWLEPLVDEYDGSDDSVEPVGNLSAVEALGYTRDERERGADEAH
;
A
#
# COMPACT_ATOMS: atom_id res chain seq x y z
N MET A 1 -25.09 -10.79 6.87
CA MET A 1 -24.44 -9.96 5.85
C MET A 1 -22.96 -10.20 6.03
N SER A 2 -22.35 -11.12 5.28
CA SER A 2 -20.90 -11.27 5.29
C SER A 2 -20.38 -10.02 4.58
N THR A 3 -19.71 -9.13 5.30
CA THR A 3 -18.84 -8.15 4.68
C THR A 3 -17.88 -8.97 3.84
N SER A 4 -17.97 -8.88 2.51
CA SER A 4 -16.91 -9.39 1.65
C SER A 4 -15.64 -8.71 2.14
N GLU A 5 -14.81 -9.47 2.85
CA GLU A 5 -13.47 -9.03 3.21
C GLU A 5 -12.77 -8.80 1.87
N GLU A 6 -12.66 -7.53 1.48
CA GLU A 6 -11.95 -7.14 0.27
C GLU A 6 -10.55 -7.73 0.37
N SER A 7 -10.10 -8.47 -0.65
CA SER A 7 -8.82 -9.13 -0.57
C SER A 7 -7.73 -8.05 -0.40
N PRO A 8 -6.65 -8.28 0.36
CA PRO A 8 -5.60 -7.29 0.53
C PRO A 8 -5.06 -6.74 -0.79
N ALA A 9 -4.96 -7.60 -1.81
CA ALA A 9 -4.58 -7.22 -3.16
C ALA A 9 -5.61 -6.30 -3.86
N GLU A 10 -6.91 -6.45 -3.60
CA GLU A 10 -7.94 -5.58 -4.16
C GLU A 10 -7.87 -4.18 -3.55
N THR A 11 -7.73 -4.08 -2.22
CA THR A 11 -7.52 -2.79 -1.52
C THR A 11 -6.25 -2.08 -2.02
N LEU A 12 -5.15 -2.82 -2.18
CA LEU A 12 -3.91 -2.29 -2.75
C LEU A 12 -4.11 -1.83 -4.22
N ALA A 13 -4.92 -2.55 -5.00
CA ALA A 13 -5.24 -2.21 -6.38
C ALA A 13 -6.14 -0.97 -6.50
N ASP A 14 -6.97 -0.66 -5.50
CA ASP A 14 -7.78 0.58 -5.46
C ASP A 14 -7.03 1.77 -4.85
N LEU A 15 -6.00 1.51 -4.02
CA LEU A 15 -5.23 2.53 -3.30
C LEU A 15 -4.70 3.65 -4.22
N ARG A 16 -5.00 4.90 -3.88
CA ARG A 16 -4.54 6.05 -4.68
C ARG A 16 -3.14 6.49 -4.25
N MET A 17 -2.53 7.37 -5.01
CA MET A 17 -1.23 7.98 -4.67
C MET A 17 -1.39 8.91 -3.47
N LEU A 18 -0.41 8.90 -2.56
CA LEU A 18 -0.39 9.64 -1.29
C LEU A 18 -1.55 9.30 -0.34
N GLU A 19 -2.25 8.20 -0.61
CA GLU A 19 -3.32 7.74 0.25
C GLU A 19 -2.72 7.07 1.49
N ARG A 20 -3.29 7.39 2.65
CA ARG A 20 -2.87 6.80 3.92
C ARG A 20 -3.44 5.40 4.04
N LEU A 21 -2.61 4.47 4.48
CA LEU A 21 -3.02 3.10 4.75
C LEU A 21 -2.41 2.57 6.03
N ARG A 22 -3.10 1.59 6.60
CA ARG A 22 -2.63 0.71 7.66
C ARG A 22 -2.47 -0.68 7.11
N PHE A 23 -1.40 -1.37 7.46
CA PHE A 23 -1.14 -2.73 7.01
C PHE A 23 -0.48 -3.57 8.09
N GLU A 24 -0.63 -4.89 8.00
CA GLU A 24 -0.05 -5.85 8.95
C GLU A 24 0.82 -6.85 8.22
N VAL A 25 2.05 -7.03 8.70
CA VAL A 25 3.01 -8.03 8.21
C VAL A 25 3.66 -8.71 9.41
N ALA A 26 3.74 -10.04 9.38
CA ALA A 26 4.35 -10.84 10.45
C ALA A 26 3.84 -10.49 11.88
N ASP A 27 2.52 -10.29 12.01
CA ASP A 27 1.84 -9.88 13.26
C ASP A 27 2.24 -8.48 13.79
N GLU A 28 2.96 -7.68 13.00
CA GLU A 28 3.28 -6.28 13.29
C GLU A 28 2.45 -5.34 12.40
N GLN A 29 1.91 -4.28 13.03
CA GLN A 29 1.09 -3.29 12.35
C GLN A 29 1.89 -2.03 12.04
N PHE A 30 1.73 -1.56 10.80
CA PHE A 30 2.38 -0.37 10.27
C PHE A 30 1.35 0.60 9.69
N GLU A 31 1.70 1.88 9.70
CA GLU A 31 0.91 2.94 9.09
C GLU A 31 1.83 3.82 8.25
N GLY A 32 1.36 4.19 7.06
CA GLY A 32 2.15 4.98 6.12
C GLY A 32 1.32 5.54 4.98
N TYR A 33 2.03 6.05 3.98
CA TYR A 33 1.46 6.66 2.78
C TYR A 33 1.98 5.95 1.54
N SER A 34 1.12 5.76 0.54
CA SER A 34 1.55 5.24 -0.76
C SER A 34 2.36 6.29 -1.51
N HIS A 35 3.64 6.00 -1.76
CA HIS A 35 4.53 6.89 -2.49
C HIS A 35 4.62 6.53 -3.97
N ARG A 36 4.54 5.25 -4.30
CA ARG A 36 4.66 4.76 -5.67
C ARG A 36 3.81 3.51 -5.84
N LYS A 37 3.18 3.35 -6.99
CA LYS A 37 2.34 2.20 -7.29
C LYS A 37 2.44 1.86 -8.77
N GLN A 38 2.44 0.58 -9.07
CA GLN A 38 2.31 0.05 -10.42
C GLN A 38 1.37 -1.14 -10.39
N VAL A 39 0.44 -1.17 -11.35
CA VAL A 39 -0.50 -2.26 -11.56
C VAL A 39 -0.42 -2.61 -13.04
N ASP A 40 -0.02 -3.84 -13.32
CA ASP A 40 0.00 -4.44 -14.66
C ASP A 40 -0.90 -5.69 -14.67
N ASP A 41 -1.20 -6.21 -15.86
CA ASP A 41 -2.08 -7.39 -16.07
C ASP A 41 -1.69 -8.66 -15.28
N GLY A 42 -0.47 -8.75 -14.77
CA GLY A 42 0.03 -9.93 -14.04
C GLY A 42 0.74 -9.65 -12.72
N ARG A 43 1.00 -8.39 -12.38
CA ARG A 43 1.79 -8.01 -11.21
C ARG A 43 1.33 -6.65 -10.71
N MET A 44 1.33 -6.49 -9.40
CA MET A 44 1.13 -5.21 -8.75
C MET A 44 2.21 -5.03 -7.69
N TRP A 45 2.67 -3.80 -7.53
CA TRP A 45 3.43 -3.41 -6.36
C TRP A 45 3.07 -1.99 -5.92
N VAL A 46 3.17 -1.76 -4.61
CA VAL A 46 3.09 -0.44 -3.99
C VAL A 46 4.28 -0.22 -3.08
N VAL A 47 4.78 1.00 -3.03
CA VAL A 47 5.76 1.45 -2.06
C VAL A 47 5.04 2.32 -1.04
N VAL A 48 5.19 1.96 0.23
CA VAL A 48 4.59 2.63 1.37
C VAL A 48 5.71 3.20 2.24
N GLN A 49 5.68 4.50 2.49
CA GLN A 49 6.59 5.15 3.42
C GLN A 49 5.87 5.40 4.74
N THR A 50 6.45 4.91 5.84
CA THR A 50 5.95 5.14 7.19
C THR A 50 6.47 6.46 7.75
N GLU A 51 5.85 6.97 8.82
CA GLU A 51 6.33 8.18 9.51
C GLU A 51 7.70 8.00 10.18
N GLY A 52 8.14 6.76 10.39
CA GLY A 52 9.45 6.42 10.95
C GLY A 52 10.56 6.26 9.92
N ASP A 53 10.39 6.83 8.71
CA ASP A 53 11.30 6.72 7.57
C ASP A 53 11.52 5.29 7.02
N ARG A 54 10.81 4.28 7.54
CA ARG A 54 10.84 2.92 6.96
C ARG A 54 10.01 2.90 5.68
N VAL A 55 10.57 2.27 4.66
CA VAL A 55 9.95 2.13 3.34
C VAL A 55 9.68 0.65 3.09
N PHE A 56 8.44 0.33 2.75
CA PHE A 56 8.01 -1.03 2.44
C PHE A 56 7.57 -1.13 1.00
N ARG A 57 8.01 -2.16 0.30
CA ARG A 57 7.48 -2.56 -0.99
C ARG A 57 6.55 -3.74 -0.77
N ILE A 58 5.28 -3.57 -1.11
CA ILE A 58 4.27 -4.61 -1.06
C ILE A 58 4.01 -5.06 -2.49
N GLU A 59 4.17 -6.34 -2.78
CA GLU A 59 4.05 -6.91 -4.12
C GLU A 59 3.14 -8.13 -4.14
N THR A 60 2.32 -8.24 -5.19
CA THR A 60 1.53 -9.44 -5.48
C THR A 60 1.50 -9.71 -6.99
N GLN A 61 1.21 -10.95 -7.35
CA GLN A 61 1.11 -11.40 -8.73
C GLN A 61 -0.23 -12.07 -8.97
N TRP A 62 -0.73 -11.97 -10.20
CA TRP A 62 -1.94 -12.66 -10.60
C TRP A 62 -1.61 -14.09 -11.06
N ALA A 63 -2.13 -15.08 -10.33
CA ALA A 63 -2.01 -16.50 -10.66
C ALA A 63 -3.29 -17.25 -10.24
N ASN A 64 -4.29 -17.31 -11.14
CA ASN A 64 -5.64 -17.83 -10.84
C ASN A 64 -6.35 -17.06 -9.71
N GLY A 65 -6.08 -15.75 -9.61
CA GLY A 65 -6.42 -14.89 -8.48
C GLY A 65 -5.17 -14.15 -8.00
N TRP A 66 -5.34 -13.15 -7.15
CA TRP A 66 -4.18 -12.52 -6.52
C TRP A 66 -3.52 -13.48 -5.54
N LEU A 67 -2.20 -13.65 -5.66
CA LEU A 67 -1.41 -14.32 -4.65
C LEU A 67 -1.34 -13.48 -3.37
N GLU A 68 -1.01 -14.12 -2.25
CA GLU A 68 -0.73 -13.43 -0.99
C GLU A 68 0.35 -12.37 -1.22
N PRO A 69 0.10 -11.08 -0.88
CA PRO A 69 1.09 -10.05 -1.12
C PRO A 69 2.30 -10.24 -0.20
N LEU A 70 3.49 -10.14 -0.78
CA LEU A 70 4.76 -10.15 -0.06
C LEU A 70 5.16 -8.73 0.29
N VAL A 71 5.70 -8.54 1.48
CA VAL A 71 6.18 -7.25 1.97
C VAL A 71 7.70 -7.35 2.14
N ASP A 72 8.40 -6.49 1.43
CA ASP A 72 9.84 -6.31 1.56
C ASP A 72 10.14 -4.94 2.18
N GLU A 73 11.14 -4.85 3.06
CA GLU A 73 11.66 -3.59 3.56
C GLU A 73 12.75 -3.07 2.62
N TYR A 74 12.69 -1.79 2.30
CA TYR A 74 13.61 -1.09 1.42
C TYR A 74 14.53 -0.20 2.26
N ASP A 75 15.83 -0.45 2.21
CA ASP A 75 16.83 0.33 2.98
C ASP A 75 17.24 1.65 2.31
N GLY A 76 16.75 1.92 1.09
CA GLY A 76 17.17 3.07 0.28
C GLY A 76 18.11 2.73 -0.87
N SER A 77 18.51 1.45 -1.00
CA SER A 77 19.36 0.95 -2.07
C SER A 77 18.53 0.20 -3.12
N ASP A 78 18.66 0.54 -4.41
CA ASP A 78 17.84 0.00 -5.52
C ASP A 78 17.89 -1.54 -5.65
N ASP A 79 18.92 -2.18 -5.10
CA ASP A 79 19.21 -3.60 -5.25
C ASP A 79 19.06 -4.41 -3.94
N SER A 80 18.69 -3.77 -2.82
CA SER A 80 18.58 -4.45 -1.52
C SER A 80 17.17 -4.28 -0.96
N VAL A 81 16.46 -5.39 -0.93
CA VAL A 81 15.17 -5.54 -0.29
C VAL A 81 15.26 -6.74 0.65
N GLU A 82 14.82 -6.57 1.90
CA GLU A 82 14.79 -7.65 2.88
C GLU A 82 13.34 -8.14 3.03
N PRO A 83 13.05 -9.43 2.77
CA PRO A 83 11.69 -9.94 2.90
C PRO A 83 11.27 -9.92 4.37
N VAL A 84 10.19 -9.18 4.67
CA VAL A 84 9.63 -9.05 6.02
C VAL A 84 8.61 -10.16 6.28
N GLY A 85 7.78 -10.47 5.29
CA GLY A 85 6.77 -11.52 5.38
C GLY A 85 5.61 -11.34 4.41
N ASN A 86 4.54 -12.09 4.65
CA ASN A 86 3.28 -11.92 3.92
C ASN A 86 2.44 -10.81 4.57
N LEU A 87 1.71 -10.09 3.72
CA LEU A 87 0.70 -9.13 4.14
C LEU A 87 -0.54 -9.88 4.64
N SER A 88 -0.82 -9.76 5.93
CA SER A 88 -1.98 -10.40 6.57
C SER A 88 -3.24 -9.54 6.48
N ALA A 89 -3.08 -8.22 6.55
CA ALA A 89 -4.20 -7.28 6.51
C ALA A 89 -3.77 -5.93 5.91
N VAL A 90 -4.72 -5.22 5.30
CA VAL A 90 -4.55 -3.86 4.81
C VAL A 90 -5.87 -3.10 4.90
N GLU A 91 -5.80 -1.84 5.27
CA GLU A 91 -6.93 -0.92 5.40
C GLU A 91 -6.54 0.44 4.81
N ALA A 92 -7.27 0.87 3.78
CA ALA A 92 -7.15 2.23 3.26
C ALA A 92 -7.84 3.20 4.22
N LEU A 93 -7.07 4.14 4.79
CA LEU A 93 -7.55 5.13 5.75
C LEU A 93 -8.07 6.41 5.06
N GLY A 94 -7.87 6.50 3.74
CA GLY A 94 -8.23 7.65 2.91
C GLY A 94 -7.26 8.82 3.05
N TYR A 95 -7.69 9.99 2.59
CA TYR A 95 -6.91 11.22 2.67
C TYR A 95 -7.05 11.89 4.03
N THR A 96 -5.97 12.47 4.53
CA THR A 96 -6.12 13.46 5.60
C THR A 96 -6.93 14.65 5.05
N ARG A 97 -7.86 15.15 5.87
CA ARG A 97 -8.81 16.20 5.50
C ARG A 97 -8.16 17.49 4.95
N ASP A 98 -6.86 17.68 5.19
CA ASP A 98 -6.06 18.85 4.83
C ASP A 98 -5.87 19.08 3.32
N GLU A 99 -6.02 18.05 2.47
CA GLU A 99 -5.82 18.21 1.02
C GLU A 99 -7.09 18.64 0.25
N ARG A 100 -8.29 18.56 0.84
CA ARG A 100 -9.52 19.01 0.17
C ARG A 100 -9.64 20.52 0.05
N GLU A 101 -8.90 21.28 0.85
CA GLU A 101 -9.02 22.76 0.90
C GLU A 101 -8.00 23.47 -0.01
N ARG A 102 -6.96 22.79 -0.52
CA ARG A 102 -6.00 23.39 -1.47
C ARG A 102 -6.40 23.35 -2.94
N GLY A 103 -7.50 22.68 -3.29
CA GLY A 103 -8.01 22.61 -4.66
C GLY A 103 -9.08 23.64 -5.02
N ALA A 104 -9.48 24.51 -4.07
CA ALA A 104 -10.61 25.43 -4.25
C ALA A 104 -10.21 26.91 -4.47
N ASP A 105 -8.92 27.24 -4.47
CA ASP A 105 -8.43 28.63 -4.54
C ASP A 105 -7.56 28.89 -5.78
N GLU A 106 -7.89 28.31 -6.94
CA GLU A 106 -7.28 28.71 -8.23
C GLU A 106 -8.37 28.80 -9.31
N ALA A 107 -9.35 29.66 -9.07
CA ALA A 107 -10.26 30.16 -10.11
C ALA A 107 -10.67 31.59 -9.76
N HIS A 108 -9.76 32.54 -9.95
CA HIS A 108 -10.08 33.97 -10.02
C HIS A 108 -9.64 34.54 -11.37
#